data_AF-A0A246RHM6-F1
#
_entry.id   AF-A0A246RHM6-F1
#
_cell.length_a   1.000
_cell.length_b   1.000
_cell.length_c   1.000
_cell.angle_alpha   90.00
_cell.angle_beta   90.00
_cell.angle_gamma   90.00
#
_symmetry.space_group_name_H-M   'P 1'
#
loop_
_entity.id
_entity.type
_entity.pdbx_description
1 polymer ?
#
loop_
_entity_poly.entity_id
_entity_poly.type
_entity_poly.pdbx_seq_one_letter_code
_entity_poly.pdbx_strand_id
1 'polypeptide(L)'
;MTTDEPVRVDLPVLRAAAGGLTDEAYALARGLAGHPGLVPSAPGWRAGAALAGLESAVHAWHGVLGVRVAETGTALRDAAEAYAAADDRAAGRLAGRPR
;
A
#
# COMPACT_ATOMS: atom_id res chain seq x y z
N MET A 1 -18.12 -0.82 -32.51
CA MET A 1 -16.75 -0.37 -32.84
C MET A 1 -16.29 0.51 -31.69
N THR A 2 -15.72 -0.09 -30.64
CA THR A 2 -15.11 0.66 -29.54
C THR A 2 -13.77 1.15 -30.03
N THR A 3 -13.63 2.45 -30.25
CA THR A 3 -12.33 3.09 -30.43
C THR A 3 -11.59 2.96 -29.11
N ASP A 4 -10.68 1.99 -29.03
CA ASP A 4 -9.79 1.80 -27.88
C ASP A 4 -8.76 2.93 -27.90
N GLU A 5 -9.05 4.00 -27.16
CA GLU A 5 -8.13 5.12 -27.03
C GLU A 5 -6.93 4.67 -26.19
N PRO A 6 -5.68 4.86 -26.65
CA PRO A 6 -4.53 4.36 -25.93
C PRO A 6 -4.43 5.00 -24.55
N VAL A 7 -4.49 4.17 -23.51
CA VAL A 7 -4.34 4.61 -22.12
C VAL A 7 -2.93 5.15 -21.92
N ARG A 8 -2.82 6.44 -21.58
CA ARG A 8 -1.56 7.05 -21.16
C ARG A 8 -1.39 6.89 -19.66
N VAL A 9 -0.31 6.22 -19.26
CA VAL A 9 0.03 6.03 -17.85
C VAL A 9 1.00 7.12 -17.40
N ASP A 10 0.60 7.87 -16.37
CA ASP A 10 1.44 8.88 -15.72
C ASP A 10 2.31 8.21 -14.64
N LEU A 11 3.59 7.94 -14.98
CA LEU A 11 4.52 7.27 -14.08
C LEU A 11 4.84 8.08 -12.81
N PRO A 12 5.05 9.41 -12.87
CA PRO A 12 5.14 10.24 -11.67
C PRO A 12 3.98 10.04 -10.70
N VAL A 13 2.74 10.03 -11.20
CA VAL A 13 1.55 9.80 -10.35
C VAL A 13 1.56 8.42 -9.72
N LEU A 14 1.87 7.35 -10.47
CA LEU A 14 1.96 5.99 -9.92
C LEU A 14 3.03 5.90 -8.82
N ARG A 15 4.20 6.50 -9.03
CA ARG A 15 5.29 6.49 -8.05
C ARG A 15 4.95 7.29 -6.80
N ALA A 16 4.29 8.43 -6.94
CA ALA A 16 3.82 9.22 -5.81
C ALA A 16 2.77 8.45 -4.99
N ALA A 17 1.81 7.81 -5.67
CA ALA A 17 0.81 6.97 -5.01
C ALA A 17 1.45 5.78 -4.29
N ALA A 18 2.42 5.10 -4.91
CA ALA A 18 3.18 4.01 -4.28
C ALA A 18 3.95 4.48 -3.03
N GLY A 19 4.54 5.68 -3.07
CA GLY A 19 5.19 6.32 -1.93
C GLY A 19 4.21 6.57 -0.79
N GLY A 20 3.08 7.24 -1.06
CA GLY A 20 2.05 7.52 -0.06
C GLY A 20 1.46 6.26 0.56
N LEU A 21 1.23 5.21 -0.23
CA LEU A 21 0.80 3.91 0.31
C LEU A 21 1.86 3.25 1.19
N THR A 22 3.15 3.43 0.89
CA THR A 22 4.24 2.92 1.74
C THR A 22 4.23 3.62 3.10
N ASP A 23 4.05 4.94 3.10
CA ASP A 23 3.99 5.74 4.33
C ASP A 23 2.76 5.38 5.18
N GLU A 24 1.60 5.23 4.55
CA GLU A 24 0.38 4.80 5.23
C GLU A 24 0.46 3.36 5.74
N ALA A 25 1.05 2.45 4.97
CA ALA A 25 1.28 1.09 5.43
C ALA A 25 2.19 1.05 6.67
N TYR A 26 3.24 1.88 6.68
CA TYR A 26 4.11 2.04 7.83
C TYR A 26 3.33 2.60 9.04
N ALA A 27 2.54 3.65 8.84
CA ALA A 27 1.69 4.23 9.88
C ALA A 27 0.65 3.23 10.41
N LEU A 28 0.05 2.39 9.57
CA LEU A 28 -0.91 1.36 9.99
C LEU A 28 -0.23 0.23 10.77
N ALA A 29 0.92 -0.24 10.31
CA ALA A 29 1.70 -1.30 10.97
C ALA A 29 2.28 -0.83 12.31
N ARG A 30 2.60 0.46 12.44
CA ARG A 30 3.21 1.06 13.64
C ARG A 30 2.24 1.82 14.52
N GLY A 31 1.06 2.21 14.04
CA GLY A 31 0.24 3.26 14.64
C GLY A 31 -0.26 2.92 16.02
N LEU A 32 -0.58 1.65 16.26
CA LEU A 32 -0.96 1.18 17.59
C LEU A 32 0.24 0.61 18.36
N ALA A 33 1.39 0.41 17.73
CA ALA A 33 2.60 0.00 18.43
C ALA A 33 3.07 1.16 19.35
N GLY A 34 3.03 0.93 20.66
CA GLY A 34 3.39 1.94 21.65
C GLY A 34 2.23 2.81 22.16
N HIS A 35 0.99 2.52 21.77
CA HIS A 35 -0.22 3.07 22.39
C HIS A 35 -0.91 2.03 23.29
N PRO A 36 -0.31 1.67 24.45
CA PRO A 36 -0.99 0.81 25.41
C PRO A 36 -2.17 1.55 26.04
N GLY A 37 -3.24 0.82 26.38
CA GLY A 37 -4.36 1.39 27.11
C GLY A 37 -5.45 1.96 26.22
N LEU A 38 -5.66 1.35 25.04
CA LEU A 38 -6.92 1.52 24.30
C LEU A 38 -8.12 1.11 25.17
N VAL A 39 -7.85 0.30 26.19
CA VAL A 39 -8.78 -0.06 27.24
C VAL A 39 -8.20 0.37 28.60
N PRO A 40 -9.00 0.98 29.50
CA PRO A 40 -8.58 1.21 30.87
C PRO A 40 -8.20 -0.09 31.59
N SER A 41 -7.04 -0.08 32.25
CA SER A 41 -6.62 -1.19 33.11
C SER A 41 -7.61 -1.31 34.27
N ALA A 42 -8.39 -2.40 34.28
CA ALA A 42 -9.41 -2.65 35.28
C ALA A 42 -9.26 -4.04 35.92
N PRO A 43 -8.19 -4.26 36.72
CA PRO A 43 -8.01 -5.51 37.45
C PRO A 43 -9.22 -5.78 38.35
N GLY A 44 -9.83 -6.96 38.21
CA GLY A 44 -11.03 -7.35 38.97
C GLY A 44 -12.36 -7.11 38.26
N TRP A 45 -12.38 -6.45 37.09
CA TRP A 45 -13.58 -6.38 36.27
C TRP A 45 -13.81 -7.72 35.57
N ARG A 46 -15.05 -8.22 35.60
CA ARG A 46 -15.44 -9.43 34.87
C ARG A 46 -15.17 -9.32 33.35
N ALA A 47 -15.15 -8.09 32.83
CA ALA A 47 -14.89 -7.80 31.42
C ALA A 47 -13.40 -7.62 31.07
N GLY A 48 -12.48 -7.63 32.03
CA GLY A 48 -11.07 -7.28 31.79
C GLY A 48 -10.39 -8.14 30.71
N ALA A 49 -10.61 -9.47 30.75
CA ALA A 49 -10.07 -10.38 29.73
C ALA A 49 -10.68 -10.14 28.34
N ALA A 50 -11.99 -9.83 28.27
CA ALA A 50 -12.66 -9.55 27.01
C ALA A 50 -12.13 -8.26 26.37
N LEU A 51 -11.85 -7.24 27.19
CA LEU A 51 -11.30 -5.98 26.71
C LEU A 51 -9.84 -6.11 26.26
N ALA A 52 -9.00 -6.87 26.99
CA ALA A 52 -7.63 -7.18 26.55
C ALA A 52 -7.64 -7.96 25.22
N GLY A 53 -8.59 -8.89 25.04
CA GLY A 53 -8.79 -9.58 23.77
C GLY A 53 -9.19 -8.65 22.63
N LEU A 54 -10.07 -7.67 22.90
CA LEU A 54 -10.44 -6.64 21.92
C LEU A 54 -9.25 -5.77 21.52
N GLU A 55 -8.46 -5.28 22.47
CA GLU A 55 -7.26 -4.49 22.21
C GLU A 55 -6.29 -5.27 21.30
N SER A 56 -6.01 -6.55 21.63
CA SER A 56 -5.18 -7.43 20.82
C SER A 56 -5.74 -7.64 19.40
N ALA A 57 -7.05 -7.84 19.25
CA ALA A 57 -7.70 -8.01 17.96
C ALA A 57 -7.59 -6.74 17.08
N VAL A 58 -7.71 -5.56 17.67
CA VAL A 58 -7.55 -4.28 16.97
C VAL A 58 -6.10 -4.10 16.48
N HIS A 59 -5.10 -4.39 17.33
CA HIS A 59 -3.69 -4.39 16.89
C HIS A 59 -3.44 -5.33 15.72
N ALA A 60 -3.96 -6.56 15.78
CA ALA A 60 -3.80 -7.55 14.72
C ALA A 60 -4.46 -7.09 13.41
N TRP A 61 -5.67 -6.54 13.48
CA TRP A 61 -6.38 -6.02 12.30
C TRP A 61 -5.61 -4.87 11.64
N HIS A 62 -5.07 -3.94 12.42
CA HIS A 62 -4.25 -2.83 11.91
C HIS A 62 -2.99 -3.31 11.19
N GLY A 63 -2.32 -4.31 11.77
CA GLY A 63 -1.15 -4.95 11.15
C GLY A 63 -1.48 -5.60 9.80
N VAL A 64 -2.57 -6.37 9.74
CA VAL A 64 -3.05 -7.00 8.49
C VAL A 64 -3.41 -5.94 7.44
N LEU A 65 -4.07 -4.85 7.84
CA LEU A 65 -4.41 -3.76 6.94
C LEU A 65 -3.14 -3.08 6.39
N GLY A 66 -2.16 -2.79 7.25
CA GLY A 66 -0.88 -2.23 6.84
C GLY A 66 -0.14 -3.10 5.80
N VAL A 67 -0.14 -4.42 5.98
CA VAL A 67 0.44 -5.36 4.99
C VAL A 67 -0.25 -5.23 3.63
N ARG A 68 -1.59 -5.21 3.58
CA ARG A 68 -2.34 -5.09 2.32
C ARG A 68 -2.07 -3.76 1.59
N VAL A 69 -1.94 -2.68 2.36
CA VAL A 69 -1.59 -1.36 1.80
C VAL A 69 -0.17 -1.37 1.24
N ALA A 70 0.79 -2.00 1.94
CA ALA A 70 2.17 -2.15 1.47
C ALA A 70 2.26 -2.99 0.18
N GLU A 71 1.51 -4.08 0.10
CA GLU A 71 1.41 -4.92 -1.10
C GLU A 71 0.88 -4.12 -2.29
N THR A 72 -0.14 -3.29 -2.07
CA THR A 72 -0.69 -2.40 -3.10
C THR A 72 0.33 -1.37 -3.55
N GLY A 73 1.04 -0.74 -2.62
CA GLY A 73 2.11 0.21 -2.94
C GLY A 73 3.25 -0.42 -3.75
N THR A 74 3.64 -1.64 -3.39
CA THR A 74 4.64 -2.43 -4.13
C THR A 74 4.15 -2.71 -5.55
N ALA A 75 2.91 -3.18 -5.71
CA ALA A 75 2.35 -3.47 -7.03
C ALA A 75 2.30 -2.23 -7.94
N LEU A 76 2.00 -1.04 -7.40
CA LEU A 76 2.05 0.20 -8.18
C LEU A 76 3.47 0.58 -8.61
N ARG A 77 4.46 0.34 -7.75
CA ARG A 77 5.87 0.58 -8.08
C ARG A 77 6.32 -0.36 -9.21
N ASP A 78 6.03 -1.66 -9.07
CA ASP A 78 6.35 -2.67 -10.08
C ASP A 78 5.68 -2.35 -11.42
N ALA A 79 4.41 -1.91 -11.39
CA ALA A 79 3.70 -1.48 -12.59
C ALA A 79 4.39 -0.28 -13.26
N ALA A 80 4.78 0.74 -12.48
CA ALA A 80 5.47 1.91 -13.02
C ALA A 80 6.82 1.56 -13.67
N GLU A 81 7.56 0.62 -13.09
CA GLU A 81 8.81 0.10 -13.65
C GLU A 81 8.58 -0.69 -14.94
N ALA A 82 7.56 -1.56 -14.96
CA ALA A 82 7.18 -2.32 -16.14
C ALA A 82 6.77 -1.42 -17.32
N TYR A 83 6.00 -0.35 -17.04
CA TYR A 83 5.63 0.63 -18.07
C TYR A 83 6.84 1.40 -18.60
N ALA A 84 7.75 1.85 -17.72
CA ALA A 84 8.97 2.53 -18.14
C ALA A 84 9.82 1.63 -19.06
N ALA A 85 10.03 0.37 -18.67
CA ALA A 85 10.80 -0.59 -19.47
C ALA A 85 10.10 -0.92 -20.81
N ALA A 86 8.77 -0.92 -20.86
CA ALA A 86 8.03 -1.08 -22.10
C ALA A 86 8.23 0.11 -23.05
N ASP A 87 8.20 1.33 -22.51
CA ASP A 87 8.42 2.57 -23.26
C ASP A 87 9.85 2.65 -23.81
N ASP A 88 10.87 2.36 -22.98
CA ASP A 88 12.27 2.31 -23.42
C ASP A 88 12.50 1.32 -24.56
N ARG A 89 11.87 0.14 -24.49
CA ARG A 89 11.92 -0.85 -25.59
C ARG A 89 11.22 -0.35 -26.85
N ALA A 90 10.11 0.38 -26.72
CA ALA A 90 9.42 0.95 -27.86
C ALA A 90 10.25 2.06 -28.52
N ALA A 91 10.84 2.96 -27.73
CA ALA A 91 11.75 4.00 -28.20
C ALA A 91 12.96 3.41 -28.93
N GLY A 92 13.58 2.35 -28.38
CA GLY A 92 14.70 1.65 -29.02
C GLY A 92 14.33 1.06 -30.39
N ARG A 93 13.15 0.44 -30.52
CA ARG A 93 12.65 -0.07 -31.81
C ARG A 93 12.39 1.04 -32.83
N LEU A 94 11.91 2.20 -32.37
CA LEU A 94 11.64 3.34 -33.25
C LEU A 94 12.93 3.98 -33.75
N ALA A 95 13.92 4.16 -32.88
CA ALA A 95 15.22 4.74 -33.23
C ALA A 95 16.00 3.88 -34.26
N GLY A 96 15.81 2.56 -34.25
CA GLY A 96 16.45 1.64 -35.20
C GLY A 96 15.78 1.55 -36.57
N ARG A 97 14.69 2.28 -36.84
CA ARG A 97 13.95 2.20 -38.10
C ARG A 97 14.41 3.29 -39.09
N PRO A 98 14.67 2.97 -40.37
CA PRO A 98 14.97 3.98 -41.39
C PRO A 98 13.78 4.93 -41.56
N ARG A 99 14.10 6.20 -41.85
CA ARG A 99 13.19 7.35 -41.78
C ARG A 99 12.22 7.40 -42.96
#